data_AF-A0A094ER36-F1
#
_entry.id   AF-A0A094ER36-F1
#
_cell.length_a   1.000
_cell.length_b   1.000
_cell.length_c   1.000
_cell.angle_alpha   90.00
_cell.angle_beta   90.00
_cell.angle_gamma   90.00
#
_symmetry.space_group_name_H-M   'P 1'
#
loop_
_entity.id
_entity.type
_entity.pdbx_description
1 polymer ?
#
loop_
_entity_poly.entity_id
_entity_poly.type
_entity_poly.pdbx_seq_one_letter_code
_entity_poly.pdbx_strand_id
1 'polypeptide(L)'
;MANLFTLVGPCSTYDLDSMLAEAIKMATNAQTQIGAVTSGAIAPLTTKARIANNAQNMFSTDTKWNLVLDSTSKGSLSTVSGVYGNLLSAIQNGANLGPATNFFICTDETLEYVNDPSMLGPVPANSNDEITLYGGAVWTDKTLRDANDVVKFVIYPPAGTTPICSQDGGRTAAQTFIPTNLAINKPSNIMIFCPGVWDTTKVKTSLVPYQGDYFKSGDKASPDDYRSLPGVFIHEMLHLLYPQVFSDKPMRDRSGTSVIAYNFDLCFDLARLDLDDALKNPDNYRLFAEGCFLPNVRWMAAAPTS
;
A
#
# COMPACT_ATOMS: atom_id res chain seq x y z
N MET A 1 -11.88 -9.31 -7.39
CA MET A 1 -11.57 -7.89 -7.66
C MET A 1 -12.75 -7.09 -8.19
N ALA A 2 -13.46 -7.56 -9.23
CA ALA A 2 -14.51 -6.79 -9.93
C ALA A 2 -15.72 -6.34 -9.07
N ASN A 3 -15.97 -7.01 -7.93
CA ASN A 3 -17.01 -6.59 -6.99
C ASN A 3 -16.62 -5.35 -6.16
N LEU A 4 -15.32 -5.03 -6.10
CA LEU A 4 -14.80 -3.90 -5.31
C LEU A 4 -14.46 -2.70 -6.21
N PHE A 5 -14.03 -2.97 -7.44
CA PHE A 5 -13.52 -1.95 -8.38
C PHE A 5 -14.09 -2.14 -9.79
N THR A 6 -14.32 -1.03 -10.48
CA THR A 6 -14.33 -1.03 -11.94
C THR A 6 -12.90 -1.19 -12.44
N LEU A 7 -12.65 -2.21 -13.25
CA LEU A 7 -11.33 -2.49 -13.80
C LEU A 7 -11.12 -1.68 -15.09
N VAL A 8 -9.95 -1.07 -15.23
CA VAL A 8 -9.60 -0.20 -16.36
C VAL A 8 -8.24 -0.60 -16.94
N GLY A 9 -8.14 -0.65 -18.27
CA GLY A 9 -6.95 -1.08 -18.99
C GLY A 9 -6.87 -2.61 -19.13
N PRO A 10 -5.68 -3.17 -19.41
CA PRO A 10 -5.50 -4.59 -19.74
C PRO A 10 -5.55 -5.51 -18.50
N CYS A 11 -6.42 -5.21 -17.53
CA CYS A 11 -6.52 -5.93 -16.26
C CYS A 11 -6.83 -7.43 -16.40
N SER A 12 -7.48 -7.85 -17.49
CA SER A 12 -7.73 -9.27 -17.79
C SER A 12 -6.45 -10.08 -18.04
N THR A 13 -5.31 -9.43 -18.27
CA THR A 13 -4.02 -10.09 -18.45
C THR A 13 -3.34 -10.46 -17.12
N TYR A 14 -3.85 -9.95 -15.99
CA TYR A 14 -3.28 -10.15 -14.66
C TYR A 14 -4.23 -10.95 -13.76
N ASP A 15 -3.67 -11.78 -12.89
CA ASP A 15 -4.43 -12.56 -11.91
C ASP A 15 -4.74 -11.73 -10.65
N LEU A 16 -5.66 -10.76 -10.81
CA LEU A 16 -6.06 -9.85 -9.73
C LEU A 16 -6.81 -10.55 -8.60
N ASP A 17 -7.49 -11.66 -8.89
CA ASP A 17 -8.24 -12.41 -7.88
C ASP A 17 -7.29 -13.19 -6.96
N SER A 18 -6.23 -13.79 -7.48
CA SER A 18 -5.18 -14.39 -6.66
C SER A 18 -4.45 -13.35 -5.82
N MET A 19 -4.11 -12.19 -6.39
CA MET A 19 -3.51 -11.07 -5.65
C MET A 19 -4.39 -10.66 -4.45
N LEU A 20 -5.70 -10.45 -4.69
CA LEU A 20 -6.65 -10.07 -3.65
C LEU A 20 -6.81 -11.17 -2.59
N ALA A 21 -6.94 -12.43 -3.01
CA ALA A 21 -7.08 -13.56 -2.11
C ALA A 21 -5.85 -13.72 -1.21
N GLU A 22 -4.66 -13.44 -1.73
CA GLU A 22 -3.43 -13.50 -0.94
C GLU A 22 -3.28 -12.31 0.00
N ALA A 23 -3.61 -11.09 -0.42
CA ALA A 23 -3.66 -9.93 0.46
C ALA A 23 -4.60 -10.16 1.66
N ILE A 24 -5.77 -10.79 1.43
CA ILE A 24 -6.69 -11.22 2.50
C ILE A 24 -6.00 -12.18 3.47
N LYS A 25 -5.29 -13.20 2.97
CA LYS A 25 -4.57 -14.16 3.81
C LYS A 25 -3.47 -13.49 4.62
N MET A 26 -2.70 -12.59 4.01
CA MET A 26 -1.64 -11.83 4.66
C MET A 26 -2.19 -10.97 5.81
N ALA A 27 -3.24 -10.17 5.55
CA ALA A 27 -3.88 -9.34 6.57
C ALA A 27 -4.54 -10.16 7.69
N THR A 28 -5.22 -11.26 7.35
CA THR A 28 -5.83 -12.18 8.34
C THR A 28 -4.76 -12.79 9.25
N ASN A 29 -3.65 -13.23 8.66
CA ASN A 29 -2.56 -13.80 9.42
C ASN A 29 -1.89 -12.73 10.29
N ALA A 30 -1.64 -11.52 9.78
CA ALA A 30 -1.11 -10.41 10.58
C ALA A 30 -1.98 -10.13 11.81
N GLN A 31 -3.30 -10.05 11.64
CA GLN A 31 -4.26 -9.85 12.73
C GLN A 31 -4.23 -11.01 13.75
N THR A 32 -4.18 -12.24 13.27
CA THR A 32 -4.09 -13.45 14.11
C THR A 32 -2.80 -13.46 14.92
N GLN A 33 -1.67 -13.15 14.29
CA GLN A 33 -0.35 -13.12 14.93
C GLN A 33 -0.26 -12.00 15.98
N ILE A 34 -0.93 -10.86 15.79
CA ILE A 34 -1.06 -9.82 16.83
C ILE A 34 -1.78 -10.36 18.07
N GLY A 35 -2.89 -11.09 17.90
CA GLY A 35 -3.59 -11.73 19.01
C GLY A 35 -2.70 -12.73 19.76
N ALA A 36 -1.89 -13.49 19.03
CA ALA A 36 -0.95 -14.44 19.61
C ALA A 36 0.19 -13.76 20.40
N VAL A 37 0.74 -12.65 19.90
CA VAL A 37 1.87 -11.98 20.56
C VAL A 37 1.44 -11.19 21.79
N THR A 38 0.23 -10.65 21.80
CA THR A 38 -0.32 -9.85 22.91
C THR A 38 -0.77 -10.70 24.11
N SER A 39 -0.87 -12.02 23.96
CA SER A 39 -1.36 -12.94 24.99
C SER A 39 -0.24 -13.76 25.65
N GLY A 40 0.02 -13.56 26.95
CA GLY A 40 1.03 -14.32 27.71
C GLY A 40 2.48 -13.93 27.44
N ALA A 41 3.44 -14.66 28.01
CA ALA A 41 4.87 -14.35 27.92
C ALA A 41 5.47 -14.71 26.54
N ILE A 42 6.49 -13.97 26.10
CA ILE A 42 7.21 -14.20 24.84
C ILE A 42 8.43 -15.09 25.12
N ALA A 43 8.30 -16.39 24.90
CA ALA A 43 9.42 -17.32 25.03
C ALA A 43 10.39 -17.18 23.84
N PRO A 44 11.73 -17.19 24.07
CA PRO A 44 12.72 -17.05 23.01
C PRO A 44 12.66 -18.21 22.01
N LEU A 45 13.13 -17.97 20.79
CA LEU A 45 13.19 -18.97 19.69
C LEU A 45 11.83 -19.58 19.29
N THR A 46 10.71 -18.99 19.70
CA THR A 46 9.37 -19.41 19.29
C THR A 46 8.85 -18.61 18.11
N THR A 47 7.78 -19.09 17.47
CA THR A 47 6.99 -18.31 16.51
C THR A 47 6.56 -16.97 17.10
N LYS A 48 6.13 -16.96 18.36
CA LYS A 48 5.73 -15.74 19.05
C LYS A 48 6.87 -14.74 19.20
N ALA A 49 8.09 -15.20 19.50
CA ALA A 49 9.27 -14.34 19.54
C ALA A 49 9.57 -13.71 18.18
N ARG A 50 9.44 -14.47 17.09
CA ARG A 50 9.61 -13.93 15.73
C ARG A 50 8.59 -12.83 15.43
N ILE A 51 7.31 -13.08 15.74
CA ILE A 51 6.26 -12.07 15.54
C ILE A 51 6.50 -10.83 16.40
N ALA A 52 6.93 -11.01 17.64
CA ALA A 52 7.28 -9.90 18.54
C ALA A 52 8.44 -9.05 17.99
N ASN A 53 9.42 -9.67 17.33
CA ASN A 53 10.49 -8.95 16.63
C ASN A 53 9.96 -8.19 15.42
N ASN A 54 9.09 -8.78 14.61
CA ASN A 54 8.48 -8.08 13.47
C ASN A 54 7.65 -6.87 13.94
N ALA A 55 6.90 -7.04 15.02
CA ALA A 55 6.13 -5.97 15.67
C ALA A 55 7.05 -4.86 16.21
N GLN A 56 8.16 -5.24 16.85
CA GLN A 56 9.16 -4.28 17.31
C GLN A 56 9.77 -3.50 16.16
N ASN A 57 10.10 -4.19 15.05
CA ASN A 57 10.72 -3.56 13.90
C ASN A 57 9.77 -2.58 13.20
N MET A 58 8.47 -2.90 13.09
CA MET A 58 7.53 -2.08 12.33
C MET A 58 6.75 -1.08 13.19
N PHE A 59 6.64 -1.30 14.49
CA PHE A 59 5.80 -0.50 15.40
C PHE A 59 6.42 -0.30 16.79
N SER A 60 7.74 -0.40 16.91
CA SER A 60 8.52 0.01 18.09
C SER A 60 8.04 -0.60 19.42
N THR A 61 7.45 -1.80 19.39
CA THR A 61 6.99 -2.47 20.61
C THR A 61 8.18 -2.84 21.50
N ASP A 62 8.06 -2.61 22.81
CA ASP A 62 9.06 -3.00 23.82
C ASP A 62 8.99 -4.52 24.09
N THR A 63 9.54 -5.28 23.16
CA THR A 63 9.61 -6.74 23.22
C THR A 63 10.73 -7.16 24.17
N LYS A 64 10.34 -7.73 25.32
CA LYS A 64 11.28 -8.34 26.29
C LYS A 64 11.06 -9.85 26.40
N TRP A 65 12.16 -10.61 26.34
CA TRP A 65 12.12 -12.07 26.43
C TRP A 65 11.62 -12.56 27.79
N ASN A 66 10.82 -13.62 27.76
CA ASN A 66 10.15 -14.21 28.92
C ASN A 66 9.18 -13.27 29.66
N LEU A 67 8.87 -12.11 29.08
CA LEU A 67 7.90 -11.17 29.62
C LEU A 67 6.69 -11.05 28.69
N VAL A 68 5.61 -10.52 29.25
CA VAL A 68 4.44 -10.09 28.49
C VAL A 68 4.73 -8.70 27.94
N LEU A 69 4.23 -8.38 26.75
CA LEU A 69 4.25 -7.01 26.24
C LEU A 69 3.61 -6.04 27.25
N ASP A 70 4.21 -4.87 27.40
CA ASP A 70 3.67 -3.79 28.20
C ASP A 70 2.35 -3.25 27.62
N SER A 71 1.64 -2.44 28.39
CA SER A 71 0.34 -1.88 28.00
C SER A 71 0.42 -0.97 26.78
N THR A 72 1.50 -0.22 26.61
CA THR A 72 1.70 0.70 25.47
C THR A 72 1.90 -0.11 24.20
N SER A 73 2.79 -1.10 24.22
CA SER A 73 3.00 -2.03 23.09
C SER A 73 1.71 -2.75 22.69
N LYS A 74 0.91 -3.21 23.67
CA LYS A 74 -0.40 -3.81 23.42
C LYS A 74 -1.39 -2.81 22.80
N GLY A 75 -1.38 -1.56 23.26
CA GLY A 75 -2.19 -0.48 22.70
C GLY A 75 -1.87 -0.23 21.23
N SER A 76 -0.59 -0.06 20.88
CA SER A 76 -0.14 0.11 19.49
C SER A 76 -0.55 -1.08 18.61
N LEU A 77 -0.33 -2.31 19.09
CA LEU A 77 -0.73 -3.50 18.34
C LEU A 77 -2.24 -3.66 18.23
N SER A 78 -3.02 -3.19 19.21
CA SER A 78 -4.48 -3.13 19.10
C SER A 78 -4.91 -2.18 17.98
N THR A 79 -4.28 -1.02 17.85
CA THR A 79 -4.51 -0.09 16.74
C THR A 79 -4.20 -0.76 15.40
N VAL A 80 -3.03 -1.40 15.29
CA VAL A 80 -2.60 -2.11 14.07
C VAL A 80 -3.58 -3.23 13.70
N SER A 81 -4.01 -4.02 14.69
CA SER A 81 -5.02 -5.08 14.51
C SER A 81 -6.36 -4.54 14.02
N GLY A 82 -6.77 -3.37 14.53
CA GLY A 82 -7.98 -2.67 14.08
C GLY A 82 -7.89 -2.23 12.61
N VAL A 83 -6.74 -1.71 12.18
CA VAL A 83 -6.51 -1.34 10.77
C VAL A 83 -6.63 -2.56 9.86
N TYR A 84 -6.02 -3.70 10.20
CA TYR A 84 -6.21 -4.93 9.42
C TYR A 84 -7.66 -5.42 9.42
N GLY A 85 -8.36 -5.33 10.55
CA GLY A 85 -9.77 -5.71 10.64
C GLY A 85 -10.67 -4.87 9.72
N ASN A 86 -10.38 -3.57 9.62
CA ASN A 86 -11.11 -2.69 8.72
C ASN A 86 -10.74 -2.91 7.25
N LEU A 87 -9.46 -3.14 6.95
CA LEU A 87 -9.00 -3.54 5.61
C LEU A 87 -9.74 -4.81 5.16
N LEU A 88 -9.76 -5.85 5.99
CA LEU A 88 -10.47 -7.11 5.73
C LEU A 88 -11.97 -6.88 5.53
N SER A 89 -12.59 -6.07 6.37
CA SER A 89 -14.01 -5.71 6.24
C SER A 89 -14.30 -5.01 4.91
N ALA A 90 -13.42 -4.11 4.47
CA ALA A 90 -13.55 -3.41 3.19
C ALA A 90 -13.44 -4.38 2.00
N ILE A 91 -12.38 -5.20 1.97
CA ILE A 91 -12.10 -6.07 0.82
C ILE A 91 -12.99 -7.32 0.76
N GLN A 92 -13.46 -7.84 1.90
CA GLN A 92 -14.31 -9.04 1.93
C GLN A 92 -15.80 -8.70 1.83
N ASN A 93 -16.23 -7.60 2.45
CA ASN A 93 -17.65 -7.24 2.54
C ASN A 93 -18.03 -6.02 1.69
N GLY A 94 -17.07 -5.42 0.97
CA GLY A 94 -17.31 -4.21 0.19
C GLY A 94 -17.59 -2.97 1.05
N ALA A 95 -17.16 -2.95 2.31
CA ALA A 95 -17.40 -1.79 3.18
C ALA A 95 -16.71 -0.55 2.59
N ASN A 96 -17.51 0.44 2.17
CA ASN A 96 -17.07 1.66 1.48
C ASN A 96 -16.37 1.43 0.12
N LEU A 97 -16.44 0.20 -0.41
CA LEU A 97 -15.91 -0.16 -1.73
C LEU A 97 -17.02 -0.63 -2.65
N GLY A 98 -16.83 -0.41 -3.95
CA GLY A 98 -17.80 -0.80 -4.96
C GLY A 98 -17.43 -0.22 -6.32
N PRO A 99 -17.75 -0.93 -7.41
CA PRO A 99 -17.30 -0.58 -8.76
C PRO A 99 -17.85 0.77 -9.24
N ALA A 100 -18.98 1.23 -8.68
CA ALA A 100 -19.58 2.51 -9.07
C ALA A 100 -18.74 3.75 -8.66
N THR A 101 -17.83 3.60 -7.69
CA THR A 101 -17.07 4.69 -7.06
C THR A 101 -15.59 4.37 -6.87
N ASN A 102 -15.12 3.16 -7.21
CA ASN A 102 -13.74 2.76 -7.04
C ASN A 102 -13.23 2.16 -8.35
N PHE A 103 -12.06 2.59 -8.79
CA PHE A 103 -11.44 2.17 -10.04
C PHE A 103 -10.07 1.57 -9.76
N PHE A 104 -9.79 0.45 -10.42
CA PHE A 104 -8.50 -0.21 -10.40
C PHE A 104 -7.95 -0.20 -11.82
N ILE A 105 -6.87 0.55 -12.03
CA ILE A 105 -6.25 0.74 -13.35
C ILE A 105 -4.96 -0.07 -13.38
N CYS A 106 -4.84 -1.02 -14.31
CA CYS A 106 -3.68 -1.93 -14.34
C CYS A 106 -2.48 -1.43 -15.14
N THR A 107 -2.64 -0.36 -15.91
CA THR A 107 -1.56 0.36 -16.61
C THR A 107 -1.93 1.84 -16.72
N ASP A 108 -0.96 2.72 -16.94
CA ASP A 108 -1.27 4.13 -17.21
C ASP A 108 -1.51 4.43 -18.70
N GLU A 109 -1.55 3.41 -19.56
CA GLU A 109 -1.78 3.56 -21.01
C GLU A 109 -3.17 4.14 -21.33
N THR A 110 -4.15 3.95 -20.43
CA THR A 110 -5.49 4.50 -20.56
C THR A 110 -5.62 5.92 -20.02
N LEU A 111 -4.54 6.48 -19.46
CA LEU A 111 -4.53 7.81 -18.88
C LEU A 111 -4.16 8.85 -19.93
N GLU A 112 -4.97 9.88 -20.05
CA GLU A 112 -4.66 11.04 -20.87
C GLU A 112 -3.97 12.08 -19.98
N TYR A 113 -2.70 12.36 -20.25
CA TYR A 113 -1.95 13.41 -19.55
C TYR A 113 -2.15 14.73 -20.27
N VAL A 114 -2.76 15.70 -19.59
CA VAL A 114 -2.98 17.05 -20.12
C VAL A 114 -2.09 18.06 -19.39
N ASN A 115 -1.46 18.95 -20.14
CA ASN A 115 -0.56 19.98 -19.61
C ASN A 115 -1.21 21.36 -19.53
N ASP A 116 -2.45 21.46 -20.03
CA ASP A 116 -3.22 22.70 -20.04
C ASP A 116 -4.68 22.37 -19.62
N PRO A 117 -5.22 23.05 -18.60
CA PRO A 117 -6.63 22.92 -18.20
C PRO A 117 -7.62 23.03 -19.36
N SER A 118 -7.32 23.83 -20.37
CA SER A 118 -8.17 24.04 -21.55
C SER A 118 -8.29 22.81 -22.45
N MET A 119 -7.37 21.84 -22.33
CA MET A 119 -7.45 20.55 -23.03
C MET A 119 -8.55 19.64 -22.49
N LEU A 120 -9.10 19.92 -21.30
CA LEU A 120 -10.22 19.18 -20.72
C LEU A 120 -11.54 19.40 -21.49
N GLY A 121 -11.56 20.30 -22.47
CA GLY A 121 -12.76 20.68 -23.21
C GLY A 121 -13.67 21.61 -22.41
N PRO A 122 -14.82 22.03 -22.98
CA PRO A 122 -15.78 22.86 -22.28
C PRO A 122 -16.34 22.09 -21.09
N VAL A 123 -16.06 22.58 -19.88
CA VAL A 123 -16.75 22.15 -18.66
C VAL A 123 -18.25 22.30 -18.91
N PRO A 124 -19.09 21.28 -18.66
CA PRO A 124 -20.52 21.37 -18.89
C PRO A 124 -21.08 22.64 -18.25
N ALA A 125 -21.78 23.46 -19.04
CA ALA A 125 -22.25 24.81 -18.67
C ALA A 125 -23.20 24.86 -17.44
N ASN A 126 -23.45 23.72 -16.81
CA ASN A 126 -24.40 23.51 -15.72
C ASN A 126 -23.71 23.14 -14.41
N SER A 127 -22.37 23.00 -14.37
CA SER A 127 -21.65 22.88 -13.10
C SER A 127 -21.30 24.29 -12.63
N ASN A 128 -22.00 24.79 -11.61
CA ASN A 128 -21.65 26.02 -10.89
C ASN A 128 -20.36 25.86 -10.05
N ASP A 129 -19.57 24.84 -10.34
CA ASP A 129 -18.42 24.45 -9.57
C ASP A 129 -17.18 24.80 -10.38
N GLU A 130 -16.51 25.88 -9.98
CA GLU A 130 -15.17 26.20 -10.45
C GLU A 130 -14.28 24.98 -10.21
N ILE A 131 -13.78 24.41 -11.30
CA ILE A 131 -12.77 23.38 -11.29
C ILE A 131 -11.48 24.00 -10.73
N THR A 132 -11.29 23.94 -9.41
CA THR A 132 -9.99 24.26 -8.82
C THR A 132 -9.05 23.10 -9.08
N LEU A 133 -8.20 23.24 -10.10
CA LEU A 133 -7.14 22.28 -10.39
C LEU A 133 -6.05 22.40 -9.32
N TYR A 134 -6.13 21.53 -8.32
CA TYR A 134 -4.98 21.24 -7.48
C TYR A 134 -4.05 20.31 -8.26
N GLY A 135 -2.76 20.66 -8.34
CA GLY A 135 -1.76 19.85 -9.05
C GLY A 135 -1.82 18.39 -8.60
N GLY A 136 -1.97 17.47 -9.56
CA GLY A 136 -2.14 16.03 -9.29
C GLY A 136 -3.61 15.55 -9.27
N ALA A 137 -4.56 16.34 -9.76
CA ALA A 137 -5.96 15.92 -9.86
C ALA A 137 -6.18 14.92 -11.02
N VAL A 138 -6.85 13.81 -10.71
CA VAL A 138 -7.38 12.87 -11.70
C VAL A 138 -8.85 13.18 -11.94
N TRP A 139 -9.20 13.38 -13.20
CA TRP A 139 -10.54 13.65 -13.70
C TRP A 139 -11.15 12.39 -14.27
N THR A 140 -12.37 12.08 -13.83
CA THR A 140 -13.22 11.08 -14.47
C THR A 140 -14.47 11.79 -14.95
N ASP A 141 -14.57 12.03 -16.25
CA ASP A 141 -15.86 12.43 -16.79
C ASP A 141 -16.58 11.15 -17.26
N LYS A 142 -17.65 10.78 -16.55
CA LYS A 142 -18.51 9.65 -16.94
C LYS A 142 -19.23 9.87 -18.28
N THR A 143 -19.25 11.10 -18.77
CA THR A 143 -19.76 11.47 -20.10
C THR A 143 -18.65 11.46 -21.18
N LEU A 144 -17.38 11.58 -20.79
CA LEU A 144 -16.23 11.28 -21.67
C LEU A 144 -16.00 9.77 -21.69
N ARG A 145 -16.99 9.07 -22.23
CA ARG A 145 -16.75 7.74 -22.75
C ARG A 145 -16.25 7.87 -24.18
N ASP A 146 -15.24 7.10 -24.53
CA ASP A 146 -14.87 7.01 -25.93
C ASP A 146 -15.98 6.31 -26.74
N ALA A 147 -15.79 6.19 -28.06
CA ALA A 147 -16.75 5.51 -28.93
C ALA A 147 -17.00 4.03 -28.56
N ASN A 148 -16.19 3.46 -27.67
CA ASN A 148 -16.25 2.08 -27.18
C ASN A 148 -16.75 1.99 -25.73
N ASP A 149 -17.36 3.05 -25.19
CA ASP A 149 -17.87 3.11 -23.81
C ASP A 149 -16.78 3.12 -22.72
N VAL A 150 -15.50 3.35 -23.07
CA VAL A 150 -14.37 3.35 -22.12
C VAL A 150 -14.32 4.66 -21.36
N VAL A 151 -14.30 4.59 -20.02
CA VAL A 151 -14.13 5.76 -19.14
C VAL A 151 -12.75 6.38 -19.39
N LYS A 152 -12.72 7.64 -19.84
CA LYS A 152 -11.47 8.40 -19.94
C LYS A 152 -11.08 8.97 -18.58
N PHE A 153 -9.83 8.71 -18.20
CA PHE A 153 -9.19 9.32 -17.03
C PHE A 153 -8.23 10.36 -17.54
N VAL A 154 -8.45 11.61 -17.15
CA VAL A 154 -7.58 12.72 -17.54
C VAL A 154 -6.79 13.17 -16.31
N ILE A 155 -5.48 13.25 -16.44
CA ILE A 155 -4.59 13.63 -15.34
C ILE A 155 -3.95 14.94 -15.71
N TYR A 156 -4.12 15.94 -14.84
CA TYR A 156 -3.42 17.21 -14.93
C TYR A 156 -2.29 17.20 -13.90
N PRO A 157 -1.09 16.72 -14.29
CA PRO A 157 0.01 16.67 -13.37
C PRO A 157 0.65 18.09 -13.30
N PRO A 158 1.25 18.49 -12.17
CA PRO A 158 1.90 19.81 -12.07
C PRO A 158 2.92 20.03 -13.20
N ALA A 159 3.09 21.28 -13.65
CA ALA A 159 4.05 21.57 -14.71
C ALA A 159 5.46 21.02 -14.37
N GLY A 160 6.00 20.18 -15.25
CA GLY A 160 7.32 19.56 -15.09
C GLY A 160 7.35 18.19 -14.39
N THR A 161 6.21 17.59 -14.06
CA THR A 161 6.17 16.23 -13.50
C THR A 161 6.20 15.15 -14.57
N THR A 162 6.87 14.04 -14.25
CA THR A 162 6.87 12.81 -15.05
C THR A 162 5.49 12.13 -15.03
N PRO A 163 5.17 11.30 -16.04
CA PRO A 163 4.03 10.37 -15.97
C PRO A 163 3.99 9.61 -14.64
N ILE A 164 2.78 9.26 -14.16
CA ILE A 164 2.57 8.54 -12.90
C ILE A 164 3.41 7.26 -12.89
N CYS A 165 3.32 6.51 -13.99
CA CYS A 165 4.22 5.42 -14.27
C CYS A 165 5.31 5.95 -15.19
N SER A 166 6.40 6.47 -14.60
CA SER A 166 7.51 6.98 -15.43
C SER A 166 8.00 5.90 -16.42
N GLN A 167 8.18 6.27 -17.69
CA GLN A 167 8.62 5.36 -18.76
C GLN A 167 9.99 4.72 -18.50
N ASP A 168 10.80 5.33 -17.62
CA ASP A 168 12.12 4.83 -17.23
C ASP A 168 12.07 3.75 -16.11
N GLY A 169 10.90 3.24 -15.76
CA GLY A 169 10.75 2.25 -14.68
C GLY A 169 11.04 2.83 -13.29
N GLY A 170 10.91 4.15 -13.15
CA GLY A 170 11.22 4.89 -11.94
C GLY A 170 10.12 4.79 -10.88
N ARG A 171 10.48 4.05 -9.81
CA ARG A 171 10.07 4.16 -8.39
C ARG A 171 8.63 3.81 -7.99
N THR A 172 7.61 4.16 -8.76
CA THR A 172 6.21 3.99 -8.32
C THR A 172 5.65 2.65 -8.80
N ALA A 173 5.45 1.70 -7.89
CA ALA A 173 4.83 0.41 -8.21
C ALA A 173 3.32 0.56 -8.41
N ALA A 174 2.70 1.40 -7.57
CA ALA A 174 1.32 1.78 -7.67
C ALA A 174 1.12 3.16 -7.05
N GLN A 175 -0.03 3.77 -7.29
CA GLN A 175 -0.42 5.04 -6.71
C GLN A 175 -1.94 5.10 -6.51
N THR A 176 -2.34 5.62 -5.36
CA THR A 176 -3.75 5.86 -5.03
C THR A 176 -4.09 7.35 -5.10
N PHE A 177 -5.20 7.67 -5.76
CA PHE A 177 -5.77 9.01 -5.86
C PHE A 177 -7.15 9.03 -5.24
N ILE A 178 -7.35 9.96 -4.32
CA ILE A 178 -8.65 10.24 -3.71
C ILE A 178 -8.96 11.71 -4.02
N PRO A 179 -9.87 11.97 -4.96
CA PRO A 179 -10.22 13.34 -5.31
C PRO A 179 -10.91 14.00 -4.13
N THR A 180 -10.28 15.01 -3.55
CA THR A 180 -10.82 15.74 -2.39
C THR A 180 -11.88 16.78 -2.78
N ASN A 181 -11.94 17.19 -4.06
CA ASN A 181 -12.77 18.30 -4.54
C ASN A 181 -13.42 18.07 -5.92
N LEU A 182 -13.76 16.83 -6.30
CA LEU A 182 -14.53 16.62 -7.54
C LEU A 182 -16.00 17.00 -7.32
N ALA A 183 -16.35 18.18 -7.80
CA ALA A 183 -17.72 18.66 -7.88
C ALA A 183 -18.58 17.92 -8.93
N ILE A 184 -17.97 17.12 -9.80
CA ILE A 184 -18.70 16.36 -10.81
C ILE A 184 -19.07 14.97 -10.27
N ASN A 185 -20.27 14.88 -9.70
CA ASN A 185 -21.07 13.66 -9.48
C ASN A 185 -20.31 12.36 -9.12
N LYS A 186 -19.90 12.33 -7.83
CA LYS A 186 -19.38 11.24 -6.98
C LYS A 186 -17.84 11.17 -6.91
N PRO A 187 -17.26 11.14 -5.69
CA PRO A 187 -15.82 10.88 -5.53
C PRO A 187 -15.51 9.49 -6.08
N SER A 188 -14.62 9.44 -7.07
CA SER A 188 -14.07 8.21 -7.62
C SER A 188 -12.72 7.97 -6.94
N ASN A 189 -12.59 6.92 -6.12
CA ASN A 189 -11.28 6.51 -5.63
C ASN A 189 -10.58 5.73 -6.74
N ILE A 190 -9.32 6.04 -7.01
CA ILE A 190 -8.58 5.45 -8.11
C ILE A 190 -7.30 4.83 -7.55
N MET A 191 -7.08 3.55 -7.83
CA MET A 191 -5.84 2.85 -7.57
C MET A 191 -5.21 2.49 -8.91
N ILE A 192 -3.98 2.93 -9.15
CA ILE A 192 -3.26 2.73 -10.41
C ILE A 192 -2.06 1.86 -10.13
N PHE A 193 -1.95 0.73 -10.80
CA PHE A 193 -0.80 -0.16 -10.75
C PHE A 193 0.05 0.07 -12.00
N CYS A 194 1.31 0.40 -11.81
CA CYS A 194 2.21 0.72 -12.92
C CYS A 194 2.77 -0.55 -13.56
N PRO A 195 3.14 -0.53 -14.86
CA PRO A 195 3.64 -1.71 -15.56
C PRO A 195 4.75 -2.48 -14.81
N GLY A 196 5.63 -1.76 -14.11
CA GLY A 196 6.73 -2.34 -13.34
C GLY A 196 6.30 -3.23 -12.16
N VAL A 197 5.09 -3.10 -11.63
CA VAL A 197 4.60 -3.98 -10.54
C VAL A 197 4.25 -5.38 -11.04
N TRP A 198 4.00 -5.51 -12.35
CA TRP A 198 3.71 -6.78 -13.00
C TRP A 198 4.97 -7.50 -13.50
N ASP A 199 6.13 -6.85 -13.42
CA ASP A 199 7.43 -7.43 -13.78
C ASP A 199 7.86 -8.45 -12.71
N THR A 200 7.69 -9.73 -13.03
CA THR A 200 8.00 -10.84 -12.12
C THR A 200 9.48 -10.96 -11.75
N THR A 201 10.36 -10.25 -12.46
CA THR A 201 11.79 -10.18 -12.11
C THR A 201 12.05 -9.24 -10.94
N LYS A 202 11.14 -8.27 -10.70
CA LYS A 202 11.23 -7.24 -9.66
C LYS A 202 10.22 -7.42 -8.53
N VAL A 203 9.05 -7.96 -8.85
CA VAL A 203 7.94 -8.14 -7.91
C VAL A 203 7.48 -9.59 -7.90
N LYS A 204 7.29 -10.15 -6.70
CA LYS A 204 6.69 -11.47 -6.52
C LYS A 204 5.18 -11.35 -6.64
N THR A 205 4.60 -11.98 -7.65
CA THR A 205 3.14 -12.03 -7.84
C THR A 205 2.43 -12.80 -6.73
N SER A 206 3.15 -13.72 -6.08
CA SER A 206 2.70 -14.46 -4.90
C SER A 206 3.87 -14.75 -3.96
N LEU A 207 3.61 -14.68 -2.66
CA LEU A 207 4.46 -15.10 -1.56
C LEU A 207 4.19 -16.54 -1.10
N VAL A 208 3.10 -17.18 -1.55
CA VAL A 208 2.76 -18.57 -1.17
C VAL A 208 3.91 -19.56 -1.40
N PRO A 209 4.63 -19.54 -2.53
CA PRO A 209 5.76 -20.46 -2.75
C PRO A 209 6.87 -20.31 -1.70
N TYR A 210 6.99 -19.13 -1.08
CA TYR A 210 8.05 -18.79 -0.16
C TYR A 210 7.71 -19.08 1.31
N GLN A 211 6.53 -19.63 1.60
CA GLN A 211 6.14 -19.98 2.98
C GLN A 211 6.94 -21.17 3.53
N GLY A 212 7.34 -22.10 2.66
CA GLY A 212 8.09 -23.32 3.03
C GLY A 212 9.61 -23.15 2.99
N ASP A 213 10.10 -22.20 2.21
CA ASP A 213 11.53 -21.95 2.07
C ASP A 213 12.04 -21.05 3.21
N TYR A 214 13.19 -21.39 3.79
CA TYR A 214 14.03 -20.32 4.30
C TYR A 214 14.33 -19.45 3.09
N PHE A 215 14.04 -18.14 3.13
CA PHE A 215 14.74 -17.21 2.25
C PHE A 215 16.23 -17.41 2.55
N LYS A 216 16.86 -18.32 1.80
CA LYS A 216 18.26 -18.67 1.92
C LYS A 216 19.01 -17.52 1.30
N SER A 217 19.20 -16.46 2.07
CA SER A 217 20.28 -15.56 1.75
C SER A 217 21.59 -16.26 2.05
N GLY A 218 22.52 -16.15 1.12
CA GLY A 218 23.86 -15.79 1.57
C GLY A 218 23.73 -14.52 2.41
N ASP A 219 23.81 -14.68 3.72
CA ASP A 219 23.93 -13.70 4.80
C ASP A 219 23.04 -12.43 4.88
N LYS A 220 22.23 -12.08 3.89
CA LYS A 220 21.41 -10.85 3.90
C LYS A 220 20.16 -10.96 3.02
N ALA A 221 19.14 -11.73 3.39
CA ALA A 221 17.84 -11.68 2.71
C ALA A 221 17.18 -10.40 3.21
N SER A 222 17.41 -9.29 2.52
CA SER A 222 16.70 -8.08 2.87
C SER A 222 15.24 -8.29 2.49
N PRO A 223 14.27 -7.96 3.35
CA PRO A 223 12.88 -7.85 2.93
C PRO A 223 12.71 -6.84 1.78
N ASP A 224 13.73 -6.02 1.52
CA ASP A 224 13.79 -5.07 0.40
C ASP A 224 14.13 -5.74 -0.93
N ASP A 225 14.73 -6.93 -0.89
CA ASP A 225 15.13 -7.69 -2.08
C ASP A 225 13.92 -8.36 -2.77
N TYR A 226 12.75 -8.33 -2.14
CA TYR A 226 11.50 -8.77 -2.77
C TYR A 226 10.34 -7.83 -2.40
N ARG A 227 9.70 -7.26 -3.42
CA ARG A 227 8.39 -6.64 -3.27
C ARG A 227 7.34 -7.68 -3.60
N SER A 228 6.23 -7.72 -2.86
CA SER A 228 5.11 -8.58 -3.19
C SER A 228 3.95 -7.78 -3.77
N LEU A 229 3.36 -8.29 -4.85
CA LEU A 229 2.16 -7.74 -5.46
C LEU A 229 0.98 -7.64 -4.45
N PRO A 230 0.65 -8.67 -3.64
CA PRO A 230 -0.38 -8.53 -2.60
C PRO A 230 0.01 -7.54 -1.51
N GLY A 231 1.30 -7.37 -1.21
CA GLY A 231 1.79 -6.35 -0.30
C GLY A 231 1.59 -4.93 -0.85
N VAL A 232 1.92 -4.69 -2.12
CA VAL A 232 1.63 -3.40 -2.78
C VAL A 232 0.13 -3.11 -2.73
N PHE A 233 -0.71 -4.12 -2.96
CA PHE A 233 -2.16 -3.95 -2.82
C PHE A 233 -2.58 -3.56 -1.39
N ILE A 234 -2.02 -4.17 -0.34
CA ILE A 234 -2.28 -3.76 1.06
C ILE A 234 -1.87 -2.30 1.28
N HIS A 235 -0.70 -1.90 0.81
CA HIS A 235 -0.20 -0.53 0.92
C HIS A 235 -1.20 0.47 0.31
N GLU A 236 -1.56 0.27 -0.96
CA GLU A 236 -2.47 1.19 -1.67
C GLU A 236 -3.88 1.20 -1.07
N MET A 237 -4.37 0.04 -0.60
CA MET A 237 -5.65 -0.04 0.08
C MET A 237 -5.71 0.80 1.35
N LEU A 238 -4.60 0.98 2.07
CA LEU A 238 -4.59 1.84 3.27
C LEU A 238 -4.70 3.32 2.91
N HIS A 239 -4.02 3.76 1.86
CA HIS A 239 -4.27 5.10 1.30
C HIS A 239 -5.73 5.26 0.92
N LEU A 240 -6.29 4.26 0.23
CA LEU A 240 -7.65 4.31 -0.30
C LEU A 240 -8.71 4.40 0.81
N LEU A 241 -8.57 3.61 1.87
CA LEU A 241 -9.55 3.56 2.96
C LEU A 241 -9.41 4.72 3.93
N TYR A 242 -8.22 5.33 4.01
CA TYR A 242 -7.88 6.30 5.05
C TYR A 242 -7.00 7.46 4.53
N PRO A 243 -7.47 8.22 3.53
CA PRO A 243 -6.68 9.30 2.90
C PRO A 243 -6.13 10.35 3.86
N GLN A 244 -6.82 10.58 4.99
CA GLN A 244 -6.47 11.61 5.96
C GLN A 244 -5.57 11.09 7.09
N VAL A 245 -5.39 9.77 7.19
CA VAL A 245 -4.60 9.13 8.25
C VAL A 245 -3.31 8.57 7.66
N PHE A 246 -3.40 7.91 6.51
CA PHE A 246 -2.30 7.20 5.89
C PHE A 246 -1.71 7.98 4.73
N SER A 247 -0.41 8.23 4.82
CA SER A 247 0.40 8.91 3.82
C SER A 247 1.79 8.30 3.81
N ASP A 248 2.48 8.32 2.68
CA ASP A 248 3.88 7.89 2.62
C ASP A 248 4.73 8.80 3.49
N LYS A 249 5.25 8.26 4.59
CA LYS A 249 5.87 9.11 5.61
C LYS A 249 7.30 9.45 5.25
N PRO A 250 7.67 10.74 5.19
CA PRO A 250 9.07 11.12 5.08
C PRO A 250 9.77 10.84 6.40
N MET A 251 11.03 10.44 6.31
CA MET A 251 11.97 10.36 7.43
C MET A 251 13.31 10.96 7.02
N ARG A 252 14.15 11.30 8.00
CA ARG A 252 15.54 11.63 7.73
C ARG A 252 16.36 10.35 7.78
N ASP A 253 17.01 10.00 6.67
CA ASP A 253 17.98 8.91 6.66
C ASP A 253 19.23 9.25 7.51
N ARG A 254 20.18 8.32 7.61
CA ARG A 254 21.42 8.51 8.39
C ARG A 254 22.30 9.65 7.87
N SER A 255 22.13 10.09 6.62
CA SER A 255 22.81 11.25 6.05
C SER A 255 22.09 12.58 6.36
N GLY A 256 20.93 12.52 7.02
CA GLY A 256 20.07 13.68 7.30
C GLY A 256 19.16 14.07 6.12
N THR A 257 19.21 13.32 5.03
CA THR A 257 18.41 13.55 3.82
C THR A 257 16.97 13.10 4.06
N SER A 258 16.01 13.94 3.69
CA SER A 258 14.60 13.56 3.73
C SER A 258 14.32 12.53 2.63
N VAL A 259 13.95 11.32 3.04
CA VAL A 259 13.57 10.22 2.17
C VAL A 259 12.20 9.71 2.59
N ILE A 260 11.42 9.20 1.65
CA ILE A 260 10.18 8.49 2.01
C ILE A 260 10.55 7.14 2.61
N ALA A 261 9.90 6.77 3.71
CA ALA A 261 10.13 5.52 4.42
C ALA A 261 9.56 4.32 3.66
N TYR A 262 10.19 4.01 2.53
CA TYR A 262 9.93 2.82 1.73
C TYR A 262 10.91 1.70 2.06
N ASN A 263 10.41 0.48 1.97
CA ASN A 263 11.17 -0.72 2.30
C ASN A 263 11.55 -0.81 3.80
N PHE A 264 12.06 -1.96 4.19
CA PHE A 264 12.22 -2.42 5.57
C PHE A 264 13.15 -1.54 6.39
N ASP A 265 14.36 -1.23 5.93
CA ASP A 265 15.32 -0.48 6.74
C ASP A 265 14.80 0.92 7.08
N LEU A 266 14.13 1.58 6.14
CA LEU A 266 13.54 2.90 6.38
C LEU A 266 12.25 2.80 7.22
N CYS A 267 11.40 1.78 7.02
CA CYS A 267 10.25 1.56 7.89
C CYS A 267 10.66 1.23 9.34
N PHE A 268 11.75 0.49 9.49
CA PHE A 268 12.38 0.18 10.77
C PHE A 268 12.90 1.43 11.47
N ASP A 269 13.68 2.25 10.74
CA ASP A 269 14.17 3.51 11.30
C ASP A 269 13.02 4.46 11.61
N LEU A 270 11.98 4.54 10.77
CA LEU A 270 10.77 5.31 11.05
C LEU A 270 10.11 4.84 12.36
N ALA A 271 9.86 3.55 12.53
CA ALA A 271 9.27 3.02 13.77
C ALA A 271 10.12 3.31 15.01
N ARG A 272 11.44 3.27 14.87
CA ARG A 272 12.37 3.56 15.97
C ARG A 272 12.40 5.05 16.33
N LEU A 273 12.27 5.94 15.34
CA LEU A 273 12.43 7.39 15.51
C LEU A 273 11.11 8.10 15.78
N ASP A 274 10.03 7.66 15.16
CA ASP A 274 8.69 8.25 15.23
C ASP A 274 7.60 7.17 15.08
N LEU A 275 7.14 6.65 16.22
CA LEU A 275 6.08 5.65 16.25
C LEU A 275 4.76 6.17 15.68
N ASP A 276 4.45 7.46 15.88
CA ASP A 276 3.17 8.04 15.44
C ASP A 276 3.09 8.11 13.93
N ASP A 277 4.21 8.37 13.25
CA ASP A 277 4.29 8.30 11.80
C ASP A 277 4.38 6.85 11.30
N ALA A 278 5.08 5.95 11.97
CA ALA A 278 5.09 4.53 11.60
C ALA A 278 3.68 3.90 11.64
N LEU A 279 2.84 4.29 12.61
CA LEU A 279 1.44 3.86 12.70
C LEU A 279 0.55 4.41 11.57
N LYS A 280 1.04 5.38 10.80
CA LYS A 280 0.36 6.06 9.69
C LYS A 280 1.06 5.83 8.33
N ASN A 281 2.10 5.00 8.29
CA ASN A 281 2.82 4.67 7.07
C ASN A 281 2.35 3.31 6.52
N PRO A 282 1.73 3.24 5.32
CA PRO A 282 1.21 1.98 4.79
C PRO A 282 2.27 0.89 4.62
N ASP A 283 3.51 1.27 4.32
CA ASP A 283 4.61 0.32 4.14
C ASP A 283 4.97 -0.44 5.42
N ASN A 284 4.83 0.17 6.61
CA ASN A 284 4.99 -0.53 7.89
C ASN A 284 3.96 -1.67 8.05
N TYR A 285 2.73 -1.46 7.56
CA TYR A 285 1.68 -2.49 7.57
C TYR A 285 1.95 -3.54 6.50
N ARG A 286 2.24 -3.14 5.26
CA ARG A 286 2.64 -4.07 4.20
C ARG A 286 3.70 -5.04 4.70
N LEU A 287 4.81 -4.49 5.20
CA LEU A 287 5.92 -5.27 5.69
C LEU A 287 5.46 -6.15 6.86
N PHE A 288 4.84 -5.60 7.91
CA PHE A 288 4.40 -6.45 9.02
C PHE A 288 3.53 -7.64 8.57
N ALA A 289 2.64 -7.45 7.58
CA ALA A 289 1.83 -8.53 7.01
C ALA A 289 2.67 -9.58 6.28
N GLU A 290 3.62 -9.16 5.44
CA GLU A 290 4.58 -10.05 4.77
C GLU A 290 5.40 -10.87 5.78
N GLY A 291 5.94 -10.22 6.81
CA GLY A 291 6.75 -10.86 7.85
C GLY A 291 5.95 -11.84 8.71
N CYS A 292 4.65 -11.59 8.91
CA CYS A 292 3.75 -12.56 9.54
C CYS A 292 3.47 -13.75 8.61
N PHE A 293 3.27 -13.50 7.31
CA PHE A 293 2.91 -14.48 6.29
C PHE A 293 4.04 -15.44 5.91
N LEU A 294 5.29 -15.03 6.12
CA LEU A 294 6.49 -15.80 5.80
C LEU A 294 7.14 -16.37 7.07
N PRO A 295 6.71 -17.56 7.55
CA PRO A 295 7.08 -18.04 8.89
C PRO A 295 8.57 -18.33 9.06
N ASN A 296 9.29 -18.59 7.97
CA ASN A 296 10.72 -18.91 8.02
C ASN A 296 11.62 -17.68 7.84
N VAL A 297 11.04 -16.50 7.64
CA VAL A 297 11.81 -15.27 7.45
C VAL A 297 11.96 -14.57 8.80
N ARG A 298 13.20 -14.34 9.19
CA ARG A 298 13.55 -13.49 10.34
C ARG A 298 14.04 -12.17 9.81
N TRP A 299 13.25 -11.14 9.99
CA TRP A 299 13.66 -9.80 9.60
C TRP A 299 14.53 -9.21 10.69
N MET A 300 15.75 -8.90 10.32
CA MET A 300 16.69 -8.18 11.15
C MET A 300 17.12 -6.96 10.35
N ALA A 301 17.18 -5.80 11.00
CA ALA A 301 17.83 -4.65 10.39
C ALA A 301 19.26 -5.05 9.99
N ALA A 302 19.74 -4.53 8.86
CA ALA A 302 21.12 -4.76 8.47
C ALA A 302 22.05 -4.39 9.63
N ALA A 303 23.03 -5.25 9.92
CA ALA A 303 24.06 -4.93 10.90
C ALA A 303 24.66 -3.57 10.55
N PRO A 304 24.93 -2.68 11.53
CA PRO A 304 25.57 -1.40 11.25
C PRO A 304 26.83 -1.66 10.43
N THR A 305 26.93 -1.06 9.25
CA THR A 305 28.20 -1.00 8.53
C THR A 305 29.13 -0.14 9.38
N SER A 306 30.09 -0.79 10.04
CA SER A 306 31.17 -0.17 10.81
C SER A 306 32.02 0.74 9.93
#